data_AF-A0A433DDM5-F1
#
_entry.id   AF-A0A433DDM5-F1
#
_cell.length_a   1.000
_cell.length_b   1.000
_cell.length_c   1.000
_cell.angle_alpha   90.00
_cell.angle_beta   90.00
_cell.angle_gamma   90.00
#
_symmetry.space_group_name_H-M   'P 1'
#
loop_
_entity.id
_entity.type
_entity.pdbx_description
1 polymer ?
#
loop_
_entity_poly.entity_id
_entity_poly.type
_entity_poly.pdbx_seq_one_letter_code
_entity_poly.pdbx_strand_id
1 'polypeptide(L)'
;MLSNAVQKPNIDYQEASAERLPFADSRVDVITSGQAFHWFDHPKFFGEAKRILKPRGTLAIFGYSVSIIKDNKEATDIFYEYATGLIGNPVTRSLAISTGTSPSPSRKCTGTFRTRVMTRPT
;
A
#
# COMPACT_ATOMS: atom_id res chain seq x y z
N MET A 1 20.38 -1.80 0.15
CA MET A 1 19.36 -1.16 -0.72
C MET A 1 19.58 0.34 -0.86
N LEU A 2 19.77 1.08 0.24
CA LEU A 2 19.91 2.55 0.21
C LEU A 2 21.10 3.05 -0.63
N SER A 3 22.21 2.32 -0.65
CA SER A 3 23.41 2.65 -1.45
C SER A 3 23.15 2.73 -2.97
N ASN A 4 22.09 2.09 -3.46
CA ASN A 4 21.72 2.06 -4.87
C ASN A 4 20.52 2.98 -5.18
N ALA A 5 20.02 3.72 -4.19
CA ALA A 5 18.86 4.58 -4.38
C ALA A 5 19.20 5.83 -5.20
N VAL A 6 18.31 6.22 -6.11
CA VAL A 6 18.46 7.42 -6.93
C VAL A 6 18.42 8.66 -6.04
N GLN A 7 19.49 9.46 -6.08
CA GLN A 7 19.59 10.68 -5.29
C GLN A 7 18.87 11.84 -5.97
N LYS A 8 18.08 12.58 -5.20
CA LYS A 8 17.44 13.83 -5.63
C LYS A 8 17.47 14.85 -4.48
N PRO A 9 17.57 16.16 -4.75
CA PRO A 9 17.68 17.18 -3.69
C PRO A 9 16.50 17.24 -2.70
N ASN A 10 15.36 16.67 -3.05
CA ASN A 10 14.13 16.69 -2.27
C ASN A 10 13.72 15.31 -1.73
N ILE A 11 14.65 14.34 -1.71
CA ILE A 11 14.41 12.99 -1.22
C ILE A 11 15.48 12.65 -0.18
N ASP A 12 15.03 12.44 1.05
CA ASP A 12 15.86 11.93 2.14
C ASP A 12 15.56 10.43 2.32
N TYR A 13 16.60 9.61 2.28
CA TYR A 13 16.50 8.17 2.54
C TYR A 13 16.95 7.86 3.96
N GLN A 14 16.17 7.06 4.69
CA GLN A 14 16.53 6.59 6.03
C GLN A 14 16.30 5.09 6.17
N GLU A 15 17.20 4.43 6.90
CA GLU A 15 17.04 3.04 7.31
C GLU A 15 16.20 2.98 8.59
N ALA A 16 14.98 2.46 8.48
CA ALA A 16 14.06 2.26 9.59
C ALA A 16 13.06 1.16 9.24
N SER A 17 12.46 0.54 10.27
CA SER A 17 11.30 -0.33 10.05
C SER A 17 10.03 0.53 9.99
N ALA A 18 9.00 0.02 9.31
CA ALA A 18 7.73 0.75 9.15
C ALA A 18 6.98 0.94 10.48
N GLU A 19 7.27 0.07 11.45
CA GLU A 19 6.70 0.07 12.80
C GLU A 19 7.36 1.09 13.74
N ARG A 20 8.51 1.67 13.36
CA ARG A 20 9.23 2.65 14.18
C ARG A 20 10.04 3.61 13.30
N LEU A 21 9.41 4.72 12.92
CA LEU A 21 9.97 5.73 12.06
C LEU A 21 10.59 6.89 12.88
N PRO A 22 11.72 7.45 12.44
CA PRO A 22 12.45 8.50 13.16
C PRO A 22 11.83 9.89 12.96
N PHE A 23 10.49 9.98 13.01
CA PHE A 23 9.75 11.23 12.88
C PHE A 23 9.04 11.58 14.18
N ALA A 24 8.93 12.88 14.43
CA ALA A 24 8.07 13.39 15.50
C ALA A 24 6.59 13.14 15.20
N ASP A 25 5.77 13.24 16.25
CA ASP A 25 4.33 13.09 16.15
C ASP A 25 3.73 14.16 15.22
N SER A 26 2.70 13.78 14.46
CA SER A 26 2.00 14.69 13.54
C SER A 26 2.92 15.49 12.61
N ARG A 27 3.98 14.87 12.09
CA ARG A 27 4.98 15.52 11.24
C ARG A 27 4.72 15.38 9.75
N VAL A 28 4.09 14.28 9.31
CA VAL A 28 3.94 13.96 7.88
C VAL A 28 2.51 14.15 7.38
N ASP A 29 2.37 14.62 6.15
CA ASP A 29 1.05 14.84 5.51
C ASP A 29 0.52 13.56 4.83
N VAL A 30 1.43 12.74 4.28
CA VAL A 30 1.10 11.51 3.55
C VAL A 30 2.09 10.42 3.89
N ILE A 31 1.59 9.21 4.12
CA ILE A 31 2.38 7.97 4.15
C ILE A 31 1.96 7.12 2.95
N THR A 32 2.95 6.58 2.24
CA THR A 32 2.73 5.61 1.16
C THR A 32 3.44 4.30 1.45
N SER A 33 2.81 3.18 1.08
CA SER A 33 3.48 1.87 0.99
C SER A 33 3.20 1.29 -0.38
N GLY A 34 4.25 1.18 -1.19
CA GLY A 34 4.21 0.59 -2.53
C GLY A 34 4.76 -0.83 -2.50
N GLN A 35 3.88 -1.83 -2.54
CA GLN A 35 4.24 -3.25 -2.57
C GLN A 35 5.05 -3.79 -1.38
N ALA A 36 5.03 -3.12 -0.22
CA ALA A 36 5.76 -3.58 0.97
C ALA A 36 4.85 -4.02 2.12
N PHE A 37 3.57 -3.67 2.09
CA PHE A 37 2.66 -3.79 3.24
C PHE A 37 2.53 -5.23 3.79
N HIS A 38 2.69 -6.25 2.95
CA HIS A 38 2.61 -7.65 3.36
C HIS A 38 3.77 -8.11 4.27
N TRP A 39 4.83 -7.31 4.41
CA TRP A 39 5.94 -7.57 5.33
C TRP A 39 5.73 -6.97 6.72
N PHE A 40 4.74 -6.09 6.91
CA PHE A 40 4.61 -5.28 8.13
C PHE A 40 3.87 -6.01 9.24
N ASP A 41 4.21 -5.69 10.50
CA ASP A 41 3.35 -5.95 11.65
C ASP A 41 2.21 -4.92 11.66
N HIS A 42 1.04 -5.29 11.14
CA HIS A 42 -0.04 -4.33 10.89
C HIS A 42 -0.48 -3.55 12.16
N PRO A 43 -0.70 -4.17 13.34
CA PRO A 43 -1.03 -3.43 14.55
C PRO A 43 0.01 -2.36 14.92
N LYS A 44 1.31 -2.71 14.89
CA LYS A 44 2.39 -1.76 15.20
C LYS A 44 2.49 -0.66 14.15
N PHE A 45 2.42 -1.02 12.88
CA PHE A 45 2.46 -0.08 11.76
C PHE A 45 1.30 0.93 11.83
N PHE A 46 0.06 0.50 12.08
CA PHE A 46 -1.06 1.43 12.18
C PHE A 46 -0.94 2.37 13.38
N GLY A 47 -0.40 1.88 14.51
CA GLY A 47 -0.06 2.72 15.66
C GLY A 47 0.96 3.81 15.29
N GLU A 48 2.03 3.40 14.62
CA GLU A 48 3.09 4.32 14.20
C GLU A 48 2.62 5.31 13.13
N ALA A 49 1.89 4.84 12.12
CA ALA A 49 1.29 5.69 11.10
C ALA A 49 0.37 6.74 11.71
N LYS A 50 -0.47 6.36 12.69
CA LYS A 50 -1.33 7.29 13.42
C LYS A 50 -0.52 8.30 14.24
N ARG A 51 0.60 7.89 14.85
CA ARG A 51 1.47 8.77 15.63
C ARG A 51 2.07 9.87 14.76
N ILE A 52 2.63 9.52 13.61
CA ILE A 52 3.38 10.47 12.79
C ILE A 52 2.53 11.26 11.79
N LEU A 53 1.36 10.75 11.38
CA LEU A 53 0.46 11.49 10.49
C LEU A 53 -0.13 12.70 11.19
N LYS A 54 -0.12 13.83 10.48
CA LYS A 54 -0.88 15.03 10.89
C LYS A 54 -2.37 14.72 11.00
N PRO A 55 -3.14 15.48 11.80
CA PRO A 55 -4.60 15.46 11.71
C PRO A 55 -5.04 15.67 10.25
N ARG A 56 -5.91 14.76 9.75
CA ARG A 56 -6.38 14.72 8.35
C ARG A 56 -5.32 14.32 7.30
N GLY A 57 -4.16 13.82 7.72
CA GLY A 57 -3.17 13.23 6.82
C GLY A 57 -3.66 11.93 6.18
N THR A 58 -3.02 11.51 5.09
CA THR A 58 -3.45 10.37 4.28
C THR A 58 -2.47 9.20 4.39
N LEU A 59 -3.00 8.01 4.64
CA LEU A 59 -2.30 6.74 4.44
C LEU A 59 -2.77 6.11 3.13
N ALA A 60 -1.86 5.90 2.18
CA ALA A 60 -2.14 5.25 0.91
C ALA A 60 -1.27 3.99 0.74
N ILE A 61 -1.91 2.82 0.77
CA ILE A 61 -1.26 1.53 0.56
C ILE A 61 -1.68 1.03 -0.83
N PHE A 62 -0.70 0.69 -1.67
CA PHE A 62 -0.96 0.24 -3.02
C PHE A 62 0.04 -0.81 -3.49
N GLY A 63 -0.40 -1.59 -4.46
CA GLY A 63 0.39 -2.62 -5.13
C GLY A 63 -0.38 -3.10 -6.35
N TYR A 64 0.28 -3.94 -7.13
CA TYR A 64 -0.36 -4.66 -8.23
C TYR A 64 -0.33 -6.16 -7.93
N SER A 65 -1.25 -6.89 -8.56
CA SER A 65 -1.27 -8.34 -8.51
C SER A 65 -0.51 -8.93 -9.70
N VAL A 66 -0.66 -10.23 -9.92
CA VAL A 66 -0.06 -10.95 -11.04
C VAL A 66 -0.51 -10.34 -12.36
N SER A 67 0.45 -10.06 -13.24
CA SER A 67 0.23 -9.50 -14.57
C SER A 67 -0.51 -10.46 -15.49
N ILE A 68 -1.27 -9.89 -16.43
CA ILE A 68 -1.94 -10.61 -17.51
C ILE A 68 -1.26 -10.24 -18.82
N ILE A 69 -0.93 -11.23 -19.64
CA ILE A 69 -0.38 -11.01 -20.97
C ILE A 69 -1.55 -10.92 -21.95
N LYS A 70 -1.77 -9.71 -22.45
CA LYS A 70 -2.88 -9.40 -23.35
C LYS A 70 -2.83 -10.30 -24.58
N ASP A 71 -3.98 -10.84 -24.96
CA ASP A 71 -4.18 -11.68 -26.14
C ASP A 71 -3.34 -12.98 -26.16
N ASN A 72 -2.78 -13.38 -25.01
CA ASN A 72 -2.02 -14.62 -24.87
C ASN A 72 -2.35 -15.33 -23.54
N LYS A 73 -3.35 -16.21 -23.58
CA LYS A 73 -3.81 -16.95 -22.41
C LYS A 73 -2.76 -17.94 -21.92
N GLU A 74 -2.12 -18.69 -22.83
CA GLU A 74 -1.13 -19.70 -22.47
C GLU A 74 0.04 -19.08 -21.70
N ALA A 75 0.58 -17.96 -22.20
CA ALA A 75 1.65 -17.26 -21.50
C ALA A 75 1.19 -16.66 -20.17
N THR A 76 -0.07 -16.20 -20.08
CA THR A 76 -0.64 -15.73 -18.81
C THR A 76 -0.75 -16.86 -17.79
N ASP A 77 -1.20 -18.04 -18.21
CA ASP A 77 -1.35 -19.20 -17.33
C ASP A 77 0.01 -19.66 -16.79
N ILE A 78 1.02 -19.78 -17.66
CA ILE A 78 2.40 -20.12 -17.28
C ILE A 78 2.95 -19.09 -16.28
N PHE A 79 2.76 -17.80 -16.58
CA PHE A 79 3.22 -16.73 -15.68
C PHE A 79 2.51 -16.78 -14.33
N TYR A 80 1.21 -17.06 -14.33
CA TYR A 80 0.43 -17.16 -13.10
C TYR A 80 0.83 -18.37 -12.25
N GLU A 81 1.01 -19.54 -12.86
CA GLU A 81 1.47 -20.75 -12.18
C GLU A 81 2.87 -20.52 -11.59
N TYR A 82 3.79 -19.93 -12.34
CA TYR A 82 5.11 -19.53 -11.83
C TYR A 82 4.99 -18.57 -10.64
N ALA A 83 4.22 -17.49 -10.79
CA ALA A 83 4.11 -16.42 -9.81
C ALA A 83 3.38 -16.84 -8.52
N THR A 84 2.49 -17.84 -8.59
CA THR A 84 1.70 -18.28 -7.43
C THR A 84 2.15 -19.63 -6.86
N GLY A 85 2.75 -20.49 -7.68
CA GLY A 85 3.23 -21.81 -7.30
C GLY A 85 4.59 -21.79 -6.60
N LEU A 86 5.52 -20.91 -7.01
CA LEU A 86 6.84 -20.81 -6.36
C LEU A 86 6.83 -19.89 -5.13
N ILE A 87 5.96 -18.87 -5.13
CA ILE A 87 5.98 -17.78 -4.15
C ILE A 87 4.88 -17.95 -3.08
N GLY A 88 3.97 -18.90 -3.28
CA GLY A 88 2.73 -19.04 -2.51
C GLY A 88 1.70 -18.00 -2.94
N ASN A 89 0.41 -18.31 -2.77
CA ASN A 89 -0.68 -17.46 -3.24
C ASN A 89 -0.59 -16.03 -2.62
N PRO A 90 -0.31 -14.98 -3.43
CA PRO A 90 -0.14 -13.62 -2.94
C PRO A 90 -1.47 -13.00 -2.44
N VAL A 91 -2.62 -13.58 -2.79
CA VAL A 91 -3.94 -13.13 -2.37
C VAL A 91 -4.24 -13.53 -0.92
N THR A 92 -3.67 -14.64 -0.43
CA THR A 92 -3.92 -15.14 0.93
C THR A 92 -3.08 -14.50 2.03
N ARG A 93 -2.09 -13.66 1.70
CA ARG A 93 -1.09 -13.18 2.70
C ARG A 93 -0.95 -11.65 2.78
N SER A 94 -2.06 -10.90 2.73
CA SER A 94 -2.19 -9.49 3.21
C SER A 94 -2.63 -8.41 2.20
N LEU A 95 -3.41 -8.72 1.16
CA LEU A 95 -4.16 -7.68 0.42
C LEU A 95 -5.69 -7.87 0.51
N ALA A 96 -6.20 -8.08 1.73
CA ALA A 96 -7.57 -7.68 2.02
C ALA A 96 -7.59 -6.16 2.20
N ILE A 97 -7.77 -5.41 1.10
CA ILE A 97 -8.11 -3.98 1.18
C ILE A 97 -9.51 -3.89 1.78
N SER A 98 -9.58 -3.85 3.11
CA SER A 98 -10.76 -3.40 3.83
C SER A 98 -10.83 -1.88 3.69
N THR A 99 -11.43 -1.39 2.62
CA THR A 99 -12.04 -0.06 2.66
C THR A 99 -13.28 -0.15 3.56
N GLY A 100 -13.07 0.08 4.85
CA GLY A 100 -14.13 0.07 5.85
C GLY A 100 -13.63 0.70 7.13
N THR A 101 -14.04 1.94 7.37
CA THR A 101 -14.14 2.47 8.74
C THR A 101 -15.16 1.61 9.50
N SER A 102 -14.72 0.92 10.55
CA SER A 102 -15.56 0.05 11.41
C SER A 102 -16.36 0.88 12.44
N PRO A 103 -17.47 0.39 13.06
CA PRO A 103 -18.38 -0.72 12.70
C PRO A 103 -19.87 -0.30 12.61
N SER A 104 -20.64 -0.95 11.72
CA SER A 104 -22.09 -1.14 11.91
C SER A 104 -22.52 -2.41 11.14
N PRO A 105 -23.23 -3.36 11.77
CA PRO A 105 -23.43 -4.69 11.22
C PRO A 105 -24.72 -4.75 10.39
N SER A 106 -24.80 -4.01 9.29
CA SER A 106 -25.73 -4.33 8.20
C SER A 106 -25.60 -3.33 7.06
N ARG A 107 -24.97 -3.77 5.97
CA ARG A 107 -25.34 -3.50 4.56
C ARG A 107 -24.11 -3.68 3.68
N LYS A 108 -24.15 -4.69 2.81
CA LYS A 108 -23.25 -4.77 1.66
C LYS A 108 -23.66 -3.67 0.69
N CYS A 109 -22.84 -2.63 0.54
CA CYS A 109 -23.04 -1.60 -0.49
C CYS A 109 -22.23 -1.98 -1.73
N THR A 110 -22.92 -2.43 -2.77
CA THR A 110 -22.42 -2.50 -4.14
C THR A 110 -22.40 -1.10 -4.73
N GLY A 111 -21.22 -0.54 -5.01
CA GLY A 111 -21.09 0.79 -5.59
C GLY A 111 -19.78 0.98 -6.36
N THR A 112 -19.90 1.29 -7.65
CA THR A 112 -18.81 1.59 -8.58
C THR A 112 -18.08 2.88 -8.15
N PHE A 113 -16.77 2.80 -7.90
CA PHE A 113 -15.96 3.97 -7.54
C PHE A 113 -15.72 4.88 -8.76
N ARG A 114 -16.22 6.11 -8.70
CA ARG A 114 -15.79 7.22 -9.56
C ARG A 114 -14.70 8.01 -8.84
N THR A 115 -13.47 7.95 -9.32
CA THR A 115 -12.36 8.79 -8.86
C THR A 115 -12.63 10.24 -9.28
N ARG A 116 -12.81 11.16 -8.32
CA ARG A 116 -12.84 12.60 -8.59
C ARG A 116 -11.45 13.17 -8.27
N VAL A 117 -10.67 13.46 -9.30
CA VAL A 117 -9.43 14.24 -9.18
C VAL A 117 -9.83 15.68 -8.88
N MET A 118 -9.53 16.15 -7.67
CA MET A 118 -9.82 17.51 -7.24
C MET A 118 -8.52 18.32 -7.33
N THR A 119 -8.30 19.00 -8.46
CA THR A 119 -7.26 20.01 -8.59
C THR A 119 -7.71 21.26 -7.83
N ARG A 120 -6.91 21.73 -6.86
CA ARG A 120 -7.16 23.03 -6.22
C ARG A 120 -6.98 24.15 -7.27
N PRO A 121 -7.89 25.14 -7.33
CA PRO A 121 -7.57 26.41 -7.98
C PRO A 121 -6.53 27.16 -7.14
N THR A 122 -5.67 27.89 -7.84
CA THR A 122 -4.63 28.80 -7.30
C THR A 122 -5.19 29.84 -6.35
#